data_AF-A0A519D9F0-F1
#
_entry.id   AF-A0A519D9F0-F1
#
_cell.length_a   1.000
_cell.length_b   1.000
_cell.length_c   1.000
_cell.angle_alpha   90.00
_cell.angle_beta   90.00
_cell.angle_gamma   90.00
#
_symmetry.space_group_name_H-M   'P 1'
#
loop_
_entity.id
_entity.type
_entity.pdbx_description
1 polymer ?
#
loop_
_entity_poly.entity_id
_entity_poly.type
_entity_poly.pdbx_seq_one_letter_code
_entity_poly.pdbx_strand_id
1 'polypeptide(L)'
;MGRIYEMTLQEFNGDFTKMHIILRFRVTEVVGRDALTTFIGHHHQTDHTRRQIRRYRGKVDDVVDVVSTDGYLVRLKPLIITQRRVQTSVKQAMRAKAAEVIRAFASKNTFSKIQESILGGELEGEILNAVKPIYPVKSVAIHKSQLLQEGVVNESGPTLDDIHADESRQEAELKAKKAAAIAAAMDGEEVEEEAAEEAPSILDAAEALEPASEKTEAPAKEAPAAEEEVVEEVVEEEVAEEAPAAEADYSSMTVAELKELLKAAGKPVSGKKADLITRLNE
;
A
#
# COMPACT_ATOMS: atom_id res chain seq x y z
N MET A 1 -34.76 7.91 17.91
CA MET A 1 -33.33 7.62 17.71
C MET A 1 -33.17 6.18 17.20
N GLY A 2 -32.11 5.90 16.45
CA GLY A 2 -31.82 4.57 15.88
C GLY A 2 -32.61 4.16 14.63
N ARG A 3 -33.49 5.04 14.11
CA ARG A 3 -34.22 4.77 12.85
C ARG A 3 -33.26 4.83 11.67
N ILE A 4 -33.43 3.91 10.73
CA ILE A 4 -32.66 3.87 9.48
C ILE A 4 -33.49 4.58 8.41
N TYR A 5 -32.91 5.62 7.82
CA TYR A 5 -33.46 6.33 6.67
C TYR A 5 -32.69 5.92 5.42
N GLU A 6 -33.41 5.69 4.32
CA GLU A 6 -32.83 5.37 3.02
C GLU A 6 -33.11 6.52 2.06
N MET A 7 -32.09 6.95 1.32
CA MET A 7 -32.22 7.94 0.25
C MET A 7 -31.36 7.54 -0.94
N THR A 8 -31.72 8.00 -2.13
CA THR A 8 -30.88 7.80 -3.32
C THR A 8 -29.76 8.83 -3.36
N LEU A 9 -28.63 8.48 -4.00
CA LEU A 9 -27.52 9.45 -4.16
C LEU A 9 -27.92 10.66 -5.02
N GLN A 10 -28.91 10.50 -5.91
CA GLN A 10 -29.48 11.60 -6.68
C GLN A 10 -30.12 12.66 -5.78
N GLU A 11 -30.87 12.25 -4.76
CA GLU A 11 -31.48 13.18 -3.81
C GLU A 11 -30.44 13.88 -2.94
N PHE A 12 -29.30 13.23 -2.69
CA PHE A 12 -28.22 13.77 -1.87
C PHE A 12 -27.35 14.80 -2.62
N ASN A 13 -26.90 14.47 -3.84
CA ASN A 13 -25.96 15.31 -4.61
C ASN A 13 -26.57 16.01 -5.85
N GLY A 14 -27.80 15.67 -6.23
CA GLY A 14 -28.43 16.19 -7.45
C GLY A 14 -27.93 15.55 -8.76
N ASP A 15 -27.04 14.56 -8.70
CA ASP A 15 -26.49 13.87 -9.87
C ASP A 15 -27.36 12.65 -10.26
N PHE A 16 -27.86 12.66 -11.50
CA PHE A 16 -28.72 11.62 -12.05
C PHE A 16 -27.95 10.37 -12.49
N THR A 17 -26.63 10.43 -12.66
CA THR A 17 -25.86 9.28 -13.17
C THR A 17 -25.82 8.12 -12.16
N LYS A 18 -25.87 8.44 -10.87
CA LYS A 18 -25.74 7.48 -9.76
C LYS A 18 -27.04 7.24 -9.00
N MET A 19 -28.18 7.32 -9.70
CA MET A 19 -29.51 6.97 -9.15
C MET A 19 -29.60 5.58 -8.52
N HIS A 20 -28.77 4.64 -9.00
CA HIS A 20 -28.80 3.25 -8.56
C HIS A 20 -28.10 3.01 -7.22
N ILE A 21 -27.52 4.03 -6.59
CA ILE A 21 -26.87 3.95 -5.29
C ILE A 21 -27.86 4.43 -4.22
N ILE A 22 -28.15 3.57 -3.24
CA ILE A 22 -29.01 3.89 -2.10
C ILE A 22 -28.13 3.98 -0.85
N LEU A 23 -28.20 5.14 -0.20
CA LEU A 23 -27.52 5.45 1.05
C LEU A 23 -28.41 5.09 2.24
N ARG A 24 -27.79 4.63 3.32
CA ARG A 24 -28.45 4.31 4.59
C ARG A 24 -27.86 5.15 5.71
N PHE A 25 -28.72 5.94 6.35
CA PHE A 25 -28.37 6.80 7.46
C PHE A 25 -29.07 6.34 8.74
N ARG A 26 -28.38 6.36 9.87
CA ARG A 26 -28.94 6.11 11.21
C ARG A 26 -29.16 7.45 11.89
N VAL A 27 -30.35 7.71 12.40
CA VAL A 27 -30.57 8.87 13.26
C VAL A 27 -29.88 8.64 14.62
N THR A 28 -28.84 9.41 14.93
CA THR A 28 -28.14 9.36 16.22
C THR A 28 -28.83 10.26 17.23
N GLU A 29 -28.90 11.55 16.92
CA GLU A 29 -29.43 12.58 17.80
C GLU A 29 -30.51 13.42 17.11
N VAL A 30 -31.40 14.02 17.89
CA VAL A 30 -32.39 14.98 17.39
C VAL A 30 -32.23 16.27 18.17
N VAL A 31 -31.84 17.33 17.49
CA VAL A 31 -31.64 18.66 18.07
C VAL A 31 -32.77 19.56 17.59
N GLY A 32 -33.72 19.84 18.47
CA GLY A 32 -34.90 20.64 18.14
C GLY A 32 -35.79 19.95 17.10
N ARG A 33 -35.77 20.45 15.85
CA ARG A 33 -36.51 19.88 14.71
C ARG A 33 -35.62 19.11 13.74
N ASP A 34 -34.30 19.22 13.88
CA ASP A 34 -33.34 18.60 12.97
C ASP A 34 -32.83 17.29 13.55
N ALA A 35 -32.72 16.28 12.69
CA ALA A 35 -32.19 14.97 13.06
C ALA A 35 -30.77 14.84 12.53
N LEU A 36 -29.81 14.65 13.43
CA LEU A 36 -28.43 14.31 13.08
C LEU A 36 -28.37 12.83 12.72
N THR A 37 -27.71 12.53 11.61
CA THR A 37 -27.64 11.17 11.09
C THR A 37 -26.22 10.75 10.78
N THR A 38 -25.91 9.50 11.10
CA THR A 38 -24.62 8.87 10.81
C THR A 38 -24.76 7.95 9.61
N PHE A 39 -23.79 7.98 8.71
CA PHE A 39 -23.73 7.07 7.57
C PHE A 39 -23.48 5.63 8.04
N ILE A 40 -24.43 4.72 7.79
CA ILE A 40 -24.29 3.29 8.09
C ILE A 40 -23.62 2.58 6.91
N GLY A 41 -23.92 3.00 5.69
CA GLY A 41 -23.44 2.33 4.50
C GLY A 41 -24.27 2.63 3.28
N HIS A 42 -23.83 2.11 2.14
CA HIS A 42 -24.53 2.19 0.87
C HIS A 42 -24.77 0.80 0.31
N HIS A 43 -25.73 0.70 -0.58
CA HIS A 43 -25.90 -0.48 -1.42
C HIS A 43 -26.35 -0.08 -2.82
N HIS A 44 -25.91 -0.86 -3.82
CA HIS A 44 -26.44 -0.71 -5.16
C HIS A 44 -27.82 -1.38 -5.25
N GLN A 45 -28.74 -0.72 -5.94
CA GLN A 45 -30.05 -1.27 -6.24
C GLN A 45 -29.90 -2.58 -7.02
N THR A 46 -30.68 -3.59 -6.64
CA THR A 46 -30.56 -4.94 -7.19
C THR A 46 -30.77 -5.00 -8.70
N ASP A 47 -31.60 -4.11 -9.25
CA ASP A 47 -31.85 -4.01 -10.69
C ASP A 47 -30.57 -3.63 -11.46
N HIS A 48 -29.83 -2.63 -10.99
CA HIS A 48 -28.58 -2.22 -11.64
C HIS A 48 -27.53 -3.34 -11.62
N THR A 49 -27.32 -3.97 -10.47
CA THR A 49 -26.37 -5.10 -10.35
C THR A 49 -26.79 -6.29 -11.22
N ARG A 50 -28.09 -6.64 -11.26
CA ARG A 50 -28.60 -7.74 -12.10
C ARG A 50 -28.43 -7.46 -13.60
N ARG A 51 -28.59 -6.21 -14.05
CA ARG A 51 -28.39 -5.83 -15.46
C ARG A 51 -26.94 -5.95 -15.93
N GLN A 52 -25.98 -5.71 -15.04
CA GLN A 52 -24.55 -5.82 -15.36
C GLN A 52 -24.10 -7.28 -15.49
N ILE A 53 -24.65 -8.18 -14.67
CA ILE A 53 -24.30 -9.60 -14.67
C ILE A 53 -25.01 -10.29 -15.86
N ARG A 54 -24.24 -10.68 -16.88
CA ARG A 54 -24.75 -11.38 -18.06
C ARG A 54 -24.14 -12.78 -18.22
N ARG A 55 -24.81 -13.61 -19.00
CA ARG A 55 -24.30 -14.92 -19.41
C ARG A 55 -22.93 -14.76 -20.08
N TYR A 56 -22.06 -15.74 -19.88
CA TYR A 56 -20.67 -15.79 -20.39
C TYR A 56 -19.70 -14.73 -19.85
N ARG A 57 -20.10 -13.98 -18.81
CA ARG A 57 -19.19 -13.12 -18.03
C ARG A 57 -18.83 -13.78 -16.70
N GLY A 58 -17.66 -13.47 -16.18
CA GLY A 58 -17.27 -13.83 -14.82
C GLY A 58 -17.78 -12.80 -13.82
N LYS A 59 -18.31 -13.29 -12.70
CA LYS A 59 -18.59 -12.49 -11.50
C LYS A 59 -17.50 -12.81 -10.48
N VAL A 60 -16.87 -11.78 -9.94
CA VAL A 60 -15.90 -11.89 -8.84
C VAL A 60 -16.39 -10.97 -7.72
N ASP A 61 -16.79 -11.60 -6.62
CA ASP A 61 -17.18 -10.92 -5.39
C ASP A 61 -16.08 -11.13 -4.35
N ASP A 62 -15.92 -10.16 -3.46
CA ASP A 62 -15.11 -10.28 -2.26
C ASP A 62 -15.76 -9.57 -1.07
N VAL A 63 -15.27 -9.86 0.14
CA VAL A 63 -15.65 -9.18 1.37
C VAL A 63 -14.38 -8.74 2.07
N VAL A 64 -14.16 -7.43 2.15
CA VAL A 64 -12.95 -6.85 2.71
C VAL A 64 -13.35 -6.00 3.91
N ASP A 65 -12.86 -6.40 5.07
CA ASP A 65 -12.98 -5.60 6.29
C ASP A 65 -11.75 -4.70 6.39
N VAL A 66 -12.00 -3.40 6.59
CA VAL A 66 -10.98 -2.37 6.71
C VAL A 66 -11.21 -1.52 7.94
N VAL A 67 -10.10 -1.03 8.48
CA VAL A 67 -10.08 -0.05 9.55
C VAL A 67 -9.53 1.24 8.95
N SER A 68 -10.27 2.34 9.13
CA SER A 68 -9.85 3.67 8.71
C SER A 68 -8.94 4.32 9.77
N THR A 69 -8.32 5.45 9.43
CA THR A 69 -7.38 6.14 10.33
C THR A 69 -8.03 6.64 11.63
N ASP A 70 -9.32 6.96 11.56
CA ASP A 70 -10.19 7.38 12.66
C ASP A 70 -10.83 6.21 13.43
N GLY A 71 -10.38 4.98 13.16
CA GLY A 71 -10.79 3.78 13.93
C GLY A 71 -12.18 3.25 13.60
N TYR A 72 -12.80 3.68 12.50
CA TYR A 72 -14.06 3.07 12.03
C TYR A 72 -13.77 1.72 11.38
N LEU A 73 -14.57 0.71 11.73
CA LEU A 73 -14.49 -0.61 11.13
C LEU A 73 -15.58 -0.75 10.06
N VAL A 74 -15.16 -0.82 8.80
CA VAL A 74 -16.04 -0.82 7.63
C VAL A 74 -15.83 -2.08 6.81
N ARG A 75 -16.94 -2.71 6.43
CA ARG A 75 -16.96 -3.86 5.50
C ARG A 75 -17.34 -3.39 4.11
N LEU A 76 -16.43 -3.55 3.16
CA LEU A 76 -16.64 -3.24 1.75
C LEU A 76 -16.81 -4.53 0.95
N LYS A 77 -17.84 -4.56 0.10
CA LYS A 77 -18.12 -5.68 -0.81
C LYS A 77 -17.91 -5.23 -2.26
N PRO A 78 -16.67 -5.31 -2.78
CA PRO A 78 -16.43 -5.03 -4.18
C PRO A 78 -17.05 -6.11 -5.08
N LEU A 79 -17.58 -5.67 -6.21
CA LEU A 79 -18.12 -6.48 -7.28
C LEU A 79 -17.35 -6.17 -8.55
N ILE A 80 -16.69 -7.18 -9.11
CA ILE A 80 -15.91 -7.06 -10.33
C ILE A 80 -16.55 -7.95 -11.40
N ILE A 81 -16.85 -7.37 -12.56
CA ILE A 81 -17.46 -8.07 -13.68
C ILE A 81 -16.46 -8.11 -14.83
N THR A 82 -16.08 -9.33 -15.22
CA THR A 82 -15.10 -9.54 -16.28
C THR A 82 -15.75 -9.58 -17.66
N GLN A 83 -14.96 -9.41 -18.72
CA GLN A 83 -15.51 -9.45 -20.07
C GLN A 83 -15.96 -10.85 -20.51
N ARG A 84 -15.21 -11.89 -20.13
CA ARG A 84 -15.52 -13.30 -20.40
C ARG A 84 -15.46 -14.12 -19.10
N ARG A 85 -15.75 -15.41 -19.19
CA ARG A 85 -15.54 -16.35 -18.06
C ARG A 85 -14.05 -16.45 -17.74
N VAL A 86 -13.75 -16.58 -16.46
CA VAL A 86 -12.40 -16.54 -15.90
C VAL A 86 -12.17 -17.78 -15.04
N GLN A 87 -10.95 -18.33 -15.11
CA GLN A 87 -10.51 -19.45 -14.29
C GLN A 87 -10.50 -19.07 -12.80
N THR A 88 -10.68 -20.05 -11.92
CA THR A 88 -10.73 -19.86 -10.47
C THR A 88 -9.46 -19.23 -9.89
N SER A 89 -8.28 -19.63 -10.38
CA SER A 89 -6.97 -19.07 -10.00
C SER A 89 -6.88 -17.57 -10.27
N VAL A 90 -7.27 -17.16 -11.47
CA VAL A 90 -7.28 -15.74 -11.88
C VAL A 90 -8.29 -14.95 -11.06
N LYS A 91 -9.47 -15.51 -10.75
CA LYS A 91 -10.42 -14.85 -9.83
C LYS A 91 -9.82 -14.62 -8.44
N GLN A 92 -9.04 -15.58 -7.92
CA GLN A 92 -8.38 -15.44 -6.63
C GLN A 92 -7.31 -14.35 -6.66
N ALA A 93 -6.49 -14.28 -7.72
CA ALA A 93 -5.52 -13.21 -7.91
C ALA A 93 -6.21 -11.83 -7.98
N MET A 94 -7.35 -11.72 -8.67
CA MET A 94 -8.13 -10.48 -8.72
C MET A 94 -8.69 -10.07 -7.36
N ARG A 95 -9.17 -11.02 -6.54
CA ARG A 95 -9.63 -10.73 -5.17
C ARG A 95 -8.49 -10.24 -4.29
N ALA A 96 -7.34 -10.92 -4.32
CA ALA A 96 -6.18 -10.53 -3.54
C ALA A 96 -5.73 -9.09 -3.85
N LYS A 97 -5.62 -8.73 -5.15
CA LYS A 97 -5.27 -7.36 -5.55
C LYS A 97 -6.33 -6.33 -5.18
N ALA A 98 -7.62 -6.66 -5.33
CA ALA A 98 -8.69 -5.74 -4.94
C ALA A 98 -8.68 -5.49 -3.42
N ALA A 99 -8.48 -6.54 -2.61
CA ALA A 99 -8.37 -6.43 -1.17
C ALA A 99 -7.14 -5.63 -0.73
N GLU A 100 -6.00 -5.80 -1.41
CA GLU A 100 -4.78 -5.02 -1.18
C GLU A 100 -5.01 -3.52 -1.43
N VAL A 101 -5.60 -3.15 -2.57
CA VAL A 101 -5.91 -1.75 -2.91
C VAL A 101 -6.87 -1.15 -1.89
N ILE A 102 -7.94 -1.87 -1.54
CA ILE A 102 -8.95 -1.39 -0.57
C ILE A 102 -8.32 -1.19 0.82
N ARG A 103 -7.48 -2.12 1.29
CA ARG A 103 -6.78 -1.98 2.57
C ARG A 103 -5.78 -0.83 2.56
N ALA A 104 -4.99 -0.69 1.49
CA ALA A 104 -4.01 0.38 1.33
C ALA A 104 -4.66 1.76 1.22
N PHE A 105 -5.86 1.85 0.64
CA PHE A 105 -6.63 3.08 0.58
C PHE A 105 -7.20 3.44 1.95
N ALA A 106 -7.76 2.46 2.67
CA ALA A 106 -8.36 2.67 3.98
C ALA A 106 -7.33 3.06 5.05
N SER A 107 -6.11 2.49 5.01
CA SER A 107 -5.05 2.83 5.97
C SER A 107 -4.53 4.26 5.85
N LYS A 108 -4.79 4.94 4.72
CA LYS A 108 -4.29 6.30 4.46
C LYS A 108 -5.36 7.38 4.67
N ASN A 109 -6.63 7.00 4.69
CA ASN A 109 -7.75 7.93 4.60
C ASN A 109 -8.67 7.84 5.82
N THR A 110 -9.25 8.98 6.17
CA THR A 110 -10.32 9.08 7.16
C THR A 110 -11.62 8.49 6.61
N PHE A 111 -12.57 8.17 7.49
CA PHE A 111 -13.85 7.60 7.09
C PHE A 111 -14.62 8.49 6.12
N SER A 112 -14.58 9.82 6.30
CA SER A 112 -15.21 10.78 5.38
C SER A 112 -14.66 10.70 3.95
N LYS A 113 -13.32 10.64 3.81
CA LYS A 113 -12.68 10.47 2.49
C LYS A 113 -13.00 9.12 1.86
N ILE A 114 -13.11 8.08 2.68
CA ILE A 114 -13.56 6.76 2.21
C ILE A 114 -15.00 6.84 1.68
N GLN A 115 -15.91 7.54 2.35
CA GLN A 115 -17.26 7.75 1.84
C GLN A 115 -17.27 8.53 0.52
N GLU A 116 -16.54 9.63 0.44
CA GLU A 116 -16.44 10.45 -0.77
C GLU A 116 -15.88 9.65 -1.95
N SER A 117 -14.80 8.89 -1.74
CA SER A 117 -14.19 8.07 -2.81
C SER A 117 -15.09 6.93 -3.29
N ILE A 118 -15.87 6.32 -2.39
CA ILE A 118 -16.86 5.28 -2.73
C ILE A 118 -17.99 5.89 -3.56
N LEU A 119 -18.55 7.03 -3.14
CA LEU A 119 -19.65 7.68 -3.84
C LEU A 119 -19.19 8.38 -5.12
N GLY A 120 -17.94 8.85 -5.15
CA GLY A 120 -17.26 9.48 -6.28
C GLY A 120 -16.86 8.49 -7.37
N GLY A 121 -16.58 7.23 -7.00
CA GLY A 121 -16.14 6.18 -7.92
C GLY A 121 -14.63 6.17 -8.16
N GLU A 122 -13.87 6.98 -7.40
CA GLU A 122 -12.40 7.01 -7.47
C GLU A 122 -11.79 5.67 -7.06
N LEU A 123 -12.30 5.11 -5.95
CA LEU A 123 -11.86 3.80 -5.45
C LEU A 123 -12.18 2.68 -6.46
N GLU A 124 -13.27 2.81 -7.22
CA GLU A 124 -13.62 1.87 -8.30
C GLU A 124 -12.63 1.96 -9.46
N GLY A 125 -12.20 3.18 -9.81
CA GLY A 125 -11.20 3.45 -10.83
C GLY A 125 -9.82 2.88 -10.46
N GLU A 126 -9.39 3.04 -9.21
CA GLU A 126 -8.13 2.49 -8.71
C GLU A 126 -8.11 0.96 -8.77
N ILE A 127 -9.18 0.31 -8.28
CA ILE A 127 -9.31 -1.16 -8.35
C ILE A 127 -9.30 -1.63 -9.81
N LEU A 128 -10.01 -0.91 -10.69
CA LEU A 128 -10.07 -1.25 -12.11
C LEU A 128 -8.69 -1.17 -12.76
N ASN A 129 -7.88 -0.17 -12.44
CA ASN A 129 -6.52 -0.02 -12.95
C ASN A 129 -5.56 -1.08 -12.38
N ALA A 130 -5.70 -1.45 -11.11
CA ALA A 130 -4.89 -2.51 -10.50
C ALA A 130 -5.20 -3.92 -11.03
N VAL A 131 -6.46 -4.16 -11.43
CA VAL A 131 -6.94 -5.48 -11.87
C VAL A 131 -6.80 -5.68 -13.39
N LYS A 132 -6.86 -4.61 -14.20
CA LYS A 132 -6.67 -4.63 -15.66
C LYS A 132 -5.47 -5.47 -16.14
N PRO A 133 -4.27 -5.41 -15.51
CA PRO A 133 -3.12 -6.20 -15.93
C PRO A 133 -3.30 -7.71 -15.77
N ILE A 134 -4.13 -8.16 -14.82
CA ILE A 134 -4.41 -9.59 -14.63
C ILE A 134 -5.38 -10.07 -15.70
N TYR A 135 -6.50 -9.36 -15.86
CA TYR A 135 -7.59 -9.78 -16.72
C TYR A 135 -8.45 -8.59 -17.16
N PRO A 136 -8.95 -8.56 -18.41
CA PRO A 136 -9.83 -7.49 -18.88
C PRO A 136 -11.17 -7.48 -18.13
N VAL A 137 -11.40 -6.37 -17.42
CA VAL A 137 -12.63 -6.09 -16.66
C VAL A 137 -13.59 -5.22 -17.49
N LYS A 138 -14.89 -5.40 -17.28
CA LYS A 138 -15.98 -4.61 -17.90
C LYS A 138 -16.39 -3.46 -16.98
N SER A 139 -16.65 -3.77 -15.72
CA SER A 139 -17.02 -2.81 -14.67
C SER A 139 -16.56 -3.30 -13.30
N VAL A 140 -16.18 -2.36 -12.46
CA VAL A 140 -15.93 -2.54 -11.03
C VAL A 140 -16.92 -1.64 -10.32
N ALA A 141 -17.56 -2.14 -9.27
CA ALA A 141 -18.42 -1.34 -8.42
C ALA A 141 -18.35 -1.82 -6.98
N ILE A 142 -18.55 -0.94 -6.00
CA ILE A 142 -18.70 -1.36 -4.60
C ILE A 142 -20.18 -1.65 -4.34
N HIS A 143 -20.55 -2.93 -4.35
CA HIS A 143 -21.94 -3.36 -4.27
C HIS A 143 -22.60 -2.97 -2.93
N LYS A 144 -21.83 -3.03 -1.83
CA LYS A 144 -22.32 -2.69 -0.49
C LYS A 144 -21.17 -2.21 0.39
N SER A 145 -21.38 -1.14 1.15
CA SER A 145 -20.58 -0.84 2.35
C SER A 145 -21.42 -1.04 3.62
N GLN A 146 -20.78 -1.45 4.70
CA GLN A 146 -21.41 -1.61 6.00
C GLN A 146 -20.46 -1.09 7.07
N LEU A 147 -20.92 -0.11 7.84
CA LEU A 147 -20.28 0.26 9.08
C LEU A 147 -20.60 -0.80 10.13
N LEU A 148 -19.56 -1.42 10.68
CA LEU A 148 -19.68 -2.45 11.73
C LEU A 148 -19.49 -1.85 13.11
N GLN A 149 -18.48 -0.99 13.27
CA GLN A 149 -18.19 -0.32 14.53
C GLN A 149 -17.90 1.16 14.26
N GLU A 150 -18.57 2.01 15.02
CA GLU A 150 -18.33 3.46 15.03
C GLU A 150 -16.94 3.75 15.61
N GLY A 151 -16.26 4.76 15.05
CA GLY A 151 -14.92 5.13 15.45
C GLY A 151 -14.86 5.57 16.91
N VAL A 152 -13.69 5.41 17.51
CA VAL A 152 -13.46 5.79 18.91
C VAL A 152 -13.21 7.30 18.94
N VAL A 153 -14.13 8.06 19.53
CA VAL A 153 -13.87 9.46 19.86
C VAL A 153 -13.06 9.47 21.14
N ASN A 154 -11.75 9.68 21.02
CA ASN A 154 -10.89 9.91 22.19
C ASN A 154 -11.18 11.32 22.72
N GLU A 155 -12.10 11.44 23.67
CA GLU A 155 -12.35 12.71 24.39
C GLU A 155 -11.19 13.08 25.33
N SER A 156 -10.22 12.18 25.54
CA SER A 156 -9.09 12.37 26.46
C SER A 156 -7.77 12.32 25.71
N GLY A 157 -7.32 13.49 25.24
CA GLY A 157 -5.99 13.74 24.65
C GLY A 157 -6.00 14.99 23.76
N PRO A 158 -4.85 15.67 23.56
CA PRO A 158 -4.74 16.70 22.53
C PRO A 158 -5.07 16.07 21.17
N THR A 159 -5.85 16.75 20.34
CA THR A 159 -6.19 16.20 19.02
C THR A 159 -4.93 16.15 18.14
N LEU A 160 -4.89 15.25 17.15
CA LEU A 160 -3.78 15.19 16.19
C LEU A 160 -3.58 16.55 15.48
N ASP A 161 -4.65 17.31 15.30
CA ASP A 161 -4.60 18.65 14.71
C ASP A 161 -3.97 19.68 15.67
N ASP A 162 -4.21 19.55 16.98
CA ASP A 162 -3.54 20.37 18.00
C ASP A 162 -2.06 20.03 18.14
N ILE A 163 -1.68 18.75 18.05
CA ILE A 163 -0.29 18.29 18.11
C ILE A 163 0.50 18.80 16.90
N HIS A 164 -0.03 18.67 15.68
CA HIS A 164 0.63 19.23 14.49
C HIS A 164 0.70 20.77 14.52
N ALA A 165 -0.31 21.43 15.11
CA ALA A 165 -0.27 22.88 15.32
C ALA A 165 0.82 23.27 16.32
N ASP A 166 1.02 22.50 17.38
CA ASP A 166 2.06 22.75 18.38
C ASP A 166 3.46 22.38 17.86
N GLU A 167 3.60 21.30 17.08
CA GLU A 167 4.85 20.95 16.40
C GLU A 167 5.26 22.01 15.38
N SER A 168 4.32 22.49 14.55
CA SER A 168 4.61 23.55 13.57
C SER A 168 4.94 24.90 14.24
N ARG A 169 4.33 25.20 15.40
CA ARG A 169 4.68 26.36 16.23
C ARG A 169 6.09 26.21 16.82
N GLN A 170 6.43 25.04 17.35
CA GLN A 170 7.76 24.75 17.88
C GLN A 170 8.83 24.77 16.79
N GLU A 171 8.55 24.23 15.59
CA GLU A 171 9.45 24.32 14.44
C GLU A 171 9.64 25.77 13.98
N ALA A 172 8.58 26.59 13.97
CA ALA A 172 8.69 28.01 13.67
C ALA A 172 9.50 28.78 14.72
N GLU A 173 9.32 28.47 16.01
CA GLU A 173 10.09 29.06 17.11
C GLU A 173 11.56 28.64 17.09
N LEU A 174 11.85 27.36 16.83
CA LEU A 174 13.21 26.85 16.69
C LEU A 174 13.89 27.44 15.45
N LYS A 175 13.16 27.62 14.35
CA LYS A 175 13.67 28.29 13.15
C LYS A 175 13.90 29.77 13.37
N ALA A 176 13.05 30.45 14.15
CA ALA A 176 13.23 31.85 14.54
C ALA A 176 14.43 32.02 15.48
N LYS A 177 14.60 31.14 16.46
CA LYS A 177 15.76 31.12 17.37
C LYS A 177 17.05 30.81 16.61
N LYS A 178 17.02 29.86 15.67
CA LYS A 178 18.17 29.53 14.81
C LYS A 178 18.51 30.69 13.86
N ALA A 179 17.51 31.35 13.29
CA ALA A 179 17.72 32.54 12.46
C ALA A 179 18.25 33.73 13.28
N ALA A 180 17.76 33.93 14.49
CA ALA A 180 18.23 34.97 15.41
C ALA A 180 19.66 34.68 15.91
N ALA A 181 20.01 33.42 16.20
CA ALA A 181 21.37 33.03 16.55
C ALA A 181 22.34 33.20 15.38
N ILE A 182 21.90 32.91 14.15
CA ILE A 182 22.71 33.14 12.94
C ILE A 182 22.87 34.65 12.68
N ALA A 183 21.84 35.47 12.92
CA ALA A 183 21.94 36.92 12.79
C ALA A 183 22.83 37.54 13.88
N ALA A 184 22.72 37.10 15.13
CA ALA A 184 23.58 37.54 16.23
C ALA A 184 25.05 37.12 16.03
N ALA A 185 25.30 35.97 15.39
CA ALA A 185 26.64 35.53 15.03
C ALA A 185 27.23 36.28 13.82
N MET A 186 26.41 36.99 13.03
CA MET A 186 26.87 37.77 11.87
C MET A 186 27.03 39.28 12.15
N ASP A 187 26.61 39.79 13.32
CA ASP A 187 26.49 41.24 13.58
C ASP A 187 27.33 41.75 14.77
N GLY A 188 28.49 41.13 15.08
CA GLY A 188 29.32 41.53 16.23
C GLY A 188 30.83 41.42 16.03
N GLU A 189 31.45 42.53 15.61
CA GLU A 189 32.88 42.84 15.81
C GLU A 189 32.98 43.75 17.06
N GLU A 190 33.77 43.31 18.05
CA GLU A 190 34.28 44.01 19.26
C GLU A 190 33.31 44.53 20.35
N VAL A 191 33.09 43.73 21.40
CA VAL A 191 33.15 44.18 22.82
C VAL A 191 33.89 43.11 23.63
N GLU A 192 34.94 43.55 24.34
CA GLU A 192 35.80 42.76 25.22
C GLU A 192 35.04 42.08 26.37
N GLU A 193 35.52 40.87 26.67
CA GLU A 193 35.47 40.09 27.92
C GLU A 193 34.51 40.55 29.04
N GLU A 194 33.40 39.82 29.22
CA GLU A 194 32.98 39.23 30.51
C GLU A 194 31.66 38.44 30.31
N ALA A 195 31.79 37.11 30.17
CA ALA A 195 30.80 36.05 30.46
C ALA A 195 31.15 34.81 29.62
N ALA A 196 32.35 34.27 29.83
CA ALA A 196 32.79 33.00 29.28
C ALA A 196 32.70 31.91 30.36
N GLU A 197 31.54 31.71 30.95
CA GLU A 197 31.17 30.46 31.62
C GLU A 197 29.69 30.18 31.31
N GLU A 198 29.38 28.95 30.89
CA GLU A 198 28.04 28.47 30.48
C GLU A 198 27.61 28.67 29.01
N ALA A 199 28.51 28.33 28.08
CA ALA A 199 28.08 27.67 26.85
C ALA A 199 28.17 26.14 27.07
N PRO A 200 27.05 25.38 27.03
CA PRO A 200 27.14 23.93 27.03
C PRO A 200 27.83 23.47 25.73
N SER A 201 28.90 22.71 25.91
CA SER A 201 29.76 22.25 24.84
C SER A 201 29.02 21.31 23.88
N ILE A 202 29.44 21.34 22.63
CA ILE A 202 28.97 20.53 21.48
C ILE A 202 29.03 18.99 21.75
N LEU A 203 29.57 18.57 22.90
CA LEU A 203 29.72 17.19 23.33
C LEU A 203 28.43 16.61 23.96
N ASP A 204 27.61 17.42 24.64
CA ASP A 204 26.36 16.95 25.28
C ASP A 204 25.24 16.69 24.26
N ALA A 205 25.33 17.30 23.07
CA ALA A 205 24.38 17.09 21.97
C ALA A 205 24.67 15.80 21.16
N ALA A 206 25.84 15.19 21.33
CA ALA A 206 26.21 13.94 20.66
C ALA A 206 25.84 12.69 21.49
N GLU A 207 25.62 12.81 22.80
CA GLU A 207 25.29 11.68 23.68
C GLU A 207 23.77 11.36 23.69
N ALA A 208 22.94 12.26 23.14
CA ALA A 208 21.50 12.04 22.96
C ALA A 208 21.12 11.38 21.61
N LEU A 209 22.09 11.10 20.73
CA LEU A 209 21.85 10.42 19.46
C LEU A 209 22.71 9.15 19.33
N GLU A 210 22.00 8.01 19.39
CA GLU A 210 22.36 6.65 18.95
C GLU A 210 22.99 5.68 19.97
N PRO A 211 22.69 4.37 19.92
CA PRO A 211 21.40 3.73 19.65
C PRO A 211 21.05 2.65 20.69
N ALA A 212 19.77 2.52 21.03
CA ALA A 212 19.22 1.31 21.64
C ALA A 212 19.10 0.21 20.58
N SER A 213 20.20 -0.49 20.33
CA SER A 213 20.20 -1.76 19.60
C SER A 213 21.30 -2.65 20.18
N GLU A 214 20.93 -3.89 20.43
CA GLU A 214 21.82 -5.04 20.61
C GLU A 214 22.25 -5.42 22.04
N LYS A 215 21.36 -6.16 22.72
CA LYS A 215 21.69 -7.45 23.35
C LYS A 215 20.40 -8.22 23.69
N THR A 216 19.87 -8.94 22.71
CA THR A 216 19.24 -10.25 22.96
C THR A 216 20.03 -11.27 22.15
N GLU A 217 20.60 -12.21 22.88
CA GLU A 217 21.47 -13.27 22.40
C GLU A 217 20.76 -14.19 21.42
N ALA A 218 21.39 -14.40 20.26
CA ALA A 218 21.29 -15.66 19.53
C ALA A 218 22.31 -16.65 20.12
N PRO A 219 21.93 -17.89 20.48
CA PRO A 219 22.90 -18.94 20.72
C PRO A 219 23.25 -19.65 19.41
N ALA A 220 24.50 -20.07 19.37
CA ALA A 220 25.22 -20.66 18.26
C ALA A 220 24.74 -22.07 17.87
N LYS A 221 25.13 -22.42 16.64
CA LYS A 221 25.26 -23.78 16.10
C LYS A 221 25.97 -24.72 17.07
N GLU A 222 25.38 -25.90 17.26
CA GLU A 222 26.11 -27.17 17.38
C GLU A 222 25.34 -28.24 16.58
N ALA A 223 26.06 -28.91 15.66
CA ALA A 223 25.74 -30.25 15.19
C ALA A 223 26.66 -31.22 15.96
N PRO A 224 26.24 -32.47 16.17
CA PRO A 224 26.80 -33.53 15.33
C PRO A 224 25.82 -34.65 14.94
N ALA A 225 26.15 -35.32 13.82
CA ALA A 225 26.15 -36.78 13.52
C ALA A 225 25.12 -37.73 14.19
N ALA A 226 24.61 -38.81 13.60
CA ALA A 226 24.68 -39.51 12.31
C ALA A 226 23.68 -40.71 12.41
N GLU A 227 23.57 -41.50 11.32
CA GLU A 227 22.85 -42.78 11.09
C GLU A 227 21.49 -42.61 10.36
N GLU A 228 21.40 -42.82 9.03
CA GLU A 228 21.42 -44.10 8.23
C GLU A 228 20.11 -44.90 8.42
N GLU A 229 19.38 -45.49 7.46
CA GLU A 229 19.35 -45.75 6.00
C GLU A 229 17.83 -46.00 5.67
N VAL A 230 17.25 -46.02 4.46
CA VAL A 230 17.37 -47.04 3.39
C VAL A 230 16.46 -46.61 2.19
N VAL A 231 17.08 -46.43 1.02
CA VAL A 231 16.81 -46.99 -0.34
C VAL A 231 15.37 -47.06 -0.92
N GLU A 232 15.15 -46.45 -2.10
CA GLU A 232 14.73 -47.18 -3.33
C GLU A 232 15.01 -46.40 -4.64
N GLU A 233 15.68 -47.12 -5.54
CA GLU A 233 16.17 -46.87 -6.91
C GLU A 233 15.00 -47.09 -7.91
N VAL A 234 14.88 -46.55 -9.14
CA VAL A 234 15.52 -46.85 -10.45
C VAL A 234 14.77 -45.91 -11.44
N VAL A 235 15.35 -45.25 -12.45
CA VAL A 235 15.56 -45.71 -13.85
C VAL A 235 16.36 -44.63 -14.60
N GLU A 236 17.46 -45.08 -15.22
CA GLU A 236 18.30 -44.40 -16.22
C GLU A 236 17.63 -44.35 -17.60
N GLU A 237 17.92 -43.32 -18.39
CA GLU A 237 18.18 -43.49 -19.83
C GLU A 237 19.15 -42.40 -20.32
N GLU A 238 20.32 -42.85 -20.79
CA GLU A 238 21.38 -42.07 -21.43
C GLU A 238 21.10 -41.82 -22.92
N VAL A 239 21.54 -40.67 -23.45
CA VAL A 239 21.98 -40.52 -24.85
C VAL A 239 23.21 -39.57 -24.89
N ALA A 240 24.36 -40.09 -25.35
CA ALA A 240 25.60 -39.38 -25.75
C ALA A 240 25.39 -38.64 -27.11
N GLU A 241 26.14 -37.65 -27.61
CA GLU A 241 27.59 -37.33 -27.71
C GLU A 241 27.65 -35.89 -28.34
N GLU A 242 28.54 -34.93 -28.05
CA GLU A 242 29.89 -34.73 -28.64
C GLU A 242 30.61 -33.47 -28.04
N ALA A 243 31.91 -33.64 -27.76
CA ALA A 243 33.08 -32.71 -27.73
C ALA A 243 33.03 -31.31 -27.06
N PRO A 244 33.91 -31.01 -26.05
CA PRO A 244 34.10 -29.65 -25.54
C PRO A 244 35.23 -28.91 -26.28
N ALA A 245 34.90 -27.74 -26.83
CA ALA A 245 35.86 -26.69 -27.14
C ALA A 245 36.15 -25.88 -25.87
N ALA A 246 37.43 -25.56 -25.66
CA ALA A 246 38.00 -24.84 -24.51
C ALA A 246 37.06 -23.83 -23.81
N GLU A 247 36.61 -24.18 -22.60
CA GLU A 247 35.91 -23.27 -21.69
C GLU A 247 36.89 -22.22 -21.18
N ALA A 248 36.74 -20.99 -21.65
CA ALA A 248 37.33 -19.82 -21.00
C ALA A 248 36.29 -19.21 -20.05
N ASP A 249 36.62 -19.04 -18.78
CA ASP A 249 35.70 -18.51 -17.77
C ASP A 249 35.42 -17.01 -17.97
N TYR A 250 34.36 -16.68 -18.71
CA TYR A 250 33.92 -15.29 -18.96
C TYR A 250 33.15 -14.64 -17.80
N SER A 251 33.08 -15.31 -16.64
CA SER A 251 32.31 -14.86 -15.46
C SER A 251 32.85 -13.57 -14.83
N SER A 252 34.17 -13.35 -14.91
CA SER A 252 34.86 -12.20 -14.33
C SER A 252 34.81 -10.92 -15.17
N MET A 253 34.44 -10.99 -16.46
CA MET A 253 34.45 -9.84 -17.37
C MET A 253 33.26 -8.90 -17.17
N THR A 254 33.44 -7.63 -17.55
CA THR A 254 32.37 -6.63 -17.48
C THR A 254 31.39 -6.77 -18.65
N VAL A 255 30.16 -6.24 -18.51
CA VAL A 255 29.14 -6.32 -19.58
C VAL A 255 29.60 -5.61 -20.87
N ALA A 256 30.49 -4.62 -20.76
CA ALA A 256 31.06 -3.92 -21.91
C ALA A 256 32.03 -4.83 -22.69
N GLU A 257 32.96 -5.48 -22.02
CA GLU A 257 33.92 -6.42 -22.61
C GLU A 257 33.20 -7.60 -23.30
N LEU A 258 32.17 -8.17 -22.65
CA LEU A 258 31.38 -9.26 -23.24
C LEU A 258 30.67 -8.84 -24.54
N LYS A 259 30.21 -7.59 -24.63
CA LYS A 259 29.59 -7.06 -25.86
C LYS A 259 30.60 -6.82 -26.97
N GLU A 260 31.83 -6.43 -26.63
CA GLU A 260 32.91 -6.27 -27.60
C GLU A 260 33.34 -7.62 -28.18
N LEU A 261 33.46 -8.64 -27.34
CA LEU A 261 33.74 -10.02 -27.76
C LEU A 261 32.61 -10.59 -28.64
N LEU A 262 31.35 -10.38 -28.27
CA LEU A 262 30.20 -10.79 -29.09
C LEU A 262 30.14 -10.05 -30.43
N LYS A 263 30.50 -8.76 -30.46
CA LYS A 263 30.58 -7.96 -31.68
C LYS A 263 31.71 -8.43 -32.60
N ALA A 264 32.86 -8.80 -32.04
CA ALA A 264 33.97 -9.40 -32.77
C ALA A 264 33.60 -10.79 -33.33
N ALA A 265 32.81 -11.57 -32.59
CA ALA A 265 32.27 -12.86 -33.01
C ALA A 265 31.02 -12.76 -33.91
N GLY A 266 30.52 -11.56 -34.20
CA GLY A 266 29.33 -11.35 -35.04
C GLY A 266 27.99 -11.79 -34.41
N LYS A 267 27.95 -12.03 -33.09
CA LYS A 267 26.76 -12.46 -32.33
C LYS A 267 25.99 -11.26 -31.74
N PRO A 268 24.68 -11.39 -31.43
CA PRO A 268 23.86 -10.29 -30.93
C PRO A 268 24.24 -9.82 -29.50
N VAL A 269 24.33 -8.51 -29.32
CA VAL A 269 24.82 -7.82 -28.09
C VAL A 269 23.72 -7.43 -27.07
N SER A 270 22.51 -7.97 -27.22
CA SER A 270 21.35 -7.61 -26.38
C SER A 270 21.11 -8.60 -25.23
N GLY A 271 20.87 -8.12 -24.02
CA GLY A 271 20.51 -8.97 -22.87
C GLY A 271 21.25 -8.64 -21.58
N LYS A 272 21.03 -9.47 -20.56
CA LYS A 272 21.73 -9.40 -19.27
C LYS A 272 23.09 -10.11 -19.36
N LYS A 273 23.98 -9.89 -18.37
CA LYS A 273 25.33 -10.46 -18.33
C LYS A 273 25.34 -11.98 -18.56
N ALA A 274 24.42 -12.71 -17.94
CA ALA A 274 24.29 -14.17 -18.09
C ALA A 274 24.03 -14.58 -19.55
N ASP A 275 23.12 -13.89 -20.24
CA ASP A 275 22.76 -14.21 -21.64
C ASP A 275 23.91 -13.92 -22.63
N LEU A 276 24.80 -12.98 -22.28
CA LEU A 276 25.98 -12.67 -23.09
C LEU A 276 27.07 -13.75 -22.91
N ILE A 277 27.20 -14.28 -21.68
CA ILE A 277 28.14 -15.37 -21.36
C ILE A 277 27.70 -16.68 -22.02
N THR A 278 26.41 -17.03 -21.95
CA THR A 278 25.90 -18.26 -22.59
C THR A 278 26.15 -18.25 -24.09
N ARG A 279 25.97 -17.11 -24.77
CA ARG A 279 26.24 -16.98 -26.21
C ARG A 279 27.72 -17.00 -26.57
N LEU A 280 28.63 -16.72 -25.65
CA LEU A 280 30.07 -16.85 -25.89
C LEU A 280 30.53 -18.30 -25.69
N ASN A 281 29.80 -19.08 -24.91
CA ASN A 281 30.07 -20.50 -24.66
C ASN A 281 29.39 -21.45 -25.68
N GLU A 282 28.40 -20.96 -26.45
CA GLU A 282 27.83 -21.62 -27.65
C GLU A 282 28.74 -21.49 -28.88
#